data_AF-A0A954DHE3-F1
#
_entry.id   AF-A0A954DHE3-F1
#
_cell.length_a   1.000
_cell.length_b   1.000
_cell.length_c   1.000
_cell.angle_alpha   90.00
_cell.angle_beta   90.00
_cell.angle_gamma   90.00
#
_symmetry.space_group_name_H-M   'P 1'
#
loop_
_entity.id
_entity.type
_entity.pdbx_description
1 polymer ?
#
loop_
_entity_poly.entity_id
_entity_poly.type
_entity_poly.pdbx_seq_one_letter_code
_entity_poly.pdbx_strand_id
1 'polypeptide(L)'
;MSSEREKNGDESKGLSSTEYRSRLLNKLNCLVAVLEVAIGKVNKSLETKDTNQERLLRIKANLENTLAICRRAKGTLETKALGTGTKQVTEVAKPTAPQNATFRCYVELSSIDEFRKFKALPAIRKEEVKAVDIEDLAQKLQGNE
;
A
#
# COMPACT_ATOMS: atom_id res chain seq x y z
N MET A 1 32.47 25.62 0.00
CA MET A 1 31.97 24.64 -0.97
C MET A 1 32.83 23.38 -0.86
N SER A 2 32.17 22.21 -0.86
CA SER A 2 32.67 20.81 -0.78
C SER A 2 31.93 20.11 0.36
N SER A 3 30.67 19.71 0.19
CA SER A 3 30.21 18.45 -0.45
C SER A 3 30.56 17.21 0.39
N GLU A 4 29.75 16.98 1.42
CA GLU A 4 29.63 15.67 2.09
C GLU A 4 28.19 15.18 1.90
N ARG A 5 27.93 14.57 0.73
CA ARG A 5 26.78 13.68 0.53
C ARG A 5 27.20 12.30 1.01
N GLU A 6 26.85 11.93 2.23
CA GLU A 6 27.01 10.55 2.70
C GLU A 6 25.68 9.80 2.73
N LYS A 7 25.65 8.76 1.87
CA LYS A 7 25.11 7.41 2.11
C LYS A 7 23.59 7.25 2.25
N ASN A 8 22.94 7.20 1.09
CA ASN A 8 21.76 6.34 0.89
C ASN A 8 22.25 4.90 0.72
N GLY A 9 22.14 4.07 1.76
CA GLY A 9 22.60 2.68 1.77
C GLY A 9 21.51 1.73 2.24
N ASP A 10 21.03 0.87 1.33
CA ASP A 10 20.49 -0.47 1.56
C ASP A 10 19.31 -0.61 2.56
N GLU A 11 18.10 -0.24 2.12
CA GLU A 11 16.85 -0.39 2.90
C GLU A 11 16.46 -1.86 3.18
N SER A 12 17.10 -2.84 2.52
CA SER A 12 16.73 -4.26 2.63
C SER A 12 17.32 -4.93 3.89
N LYS A 13 18.43 -4.41 4.45
CA LYS A 13 19.02 -4.93 5.70
C LYS A 13 18.35 -4.40 6.97
N GLY A 14 17.66 -3.27 6.93
CA GLY A 14 17.08 -2.60 8.10
C GLY A 14 15.94 -3.38 8.77
N LEU A 15 15.16 -4.13 8.00
CA LEU A 15 14.05 -4.95 8.50
C LEU A 15 14.51 -6.24 9.21
N SER A 16 15.81 -6.57 9.20
CA SER A 16 16.36 -7.77 9.82
C SER A 16 16.64 -7.62 11.32
N SER A 17 16.81 -6.38 11.81
CA SER A 17 17.13 -6.11 13.22
C SER A 17 15.88 -6.17 14.10
N THR A 18 15.93 -6.98 15.16
CA THR A 18 14.86 -7.12 16.17
C THR A 18 14.48 -5.79 16.80
N GLU A 19 15.45 -4.89 17.01
CA GLU A 19 15.19 -3.55 17.56
C GLU A 19 14.40 -2.66 16.59
N TYR A 20 14.73 -2.70 15.29
CA TYR A 20 13.99 -1.94 14.28
C TYR A 20 12.54 -2.41 14.18
N ARG A 21 12.33 -3.74 14.21
CA ARG A 21 10.97 -4.32 14.22
C ARG A 21 10.17 -3.91 15.46
N SER A 22 10.79 -3.93 16.64
CA SER A 22 10.12 -3.49 17.88
C SER A 22 9.71 -2.02 17.81
N ARG A 23 10.59 -1.13 17.32
CA ARG A 23 10.26 0.28 17.09
C ARG A 23 9.12 0.45 16.09
N LEU A 24 9.11 -0.33 15.01
CA LEU A 24 8.08 -0.28 13.98
C LEU A 24 6.73 -0.81 14.49
N LEU A 25 6.72 -1.89 15.28
CA LEU A 25 5.53 -2.40 15.96
C LEU A 25 4.94 -1.36 16.92
N ASN A 26 5.77 -0.69 17.70
CA ASN A 26 5.32 0.37 18.59
C ASN A 26 4.68 1.53 17.81
N LYS A 27 5.31 1.97 16.71
CA LYS A 27 4.71 2.99 15.82
C LYS A 27 3.36 2.52 15.25
N LEU A 28 3.26 1.27 14.81
CA LEU A 28 2.01 0.69 14.31
C LEU A 28 0.93 0.61 15.40
N ASN A 29 1.28 0.19 16.61
CA ASN A 29 0.35 0.12 17.74
C ASN A 29 -0.18 1.52 18.10
N CYS A 30 0.69 2.53 18.19
CA CYS A 30 0.26 3.91 18.41
C CYS A 30 -0.67 4.41 17.29
N LEU A 31 -0.34 4.12 16.03
CA LEU A 31 -1.16 4.53 14.89
C LEU A 31 -2.54 3.87 14.89
N VAL A 32 -2.61 2.56 15.19
CA VAL A 32 -3.88 1.83 15.35
C VAL A 32 -4.76 2.48 16.42
N ALA A 33 -4.19 2.78 17.60
CA ALA A 33 -4.92 3.42 18.68
C ALA A 33 -5.46 4.81 18.30
N VAL A 34 -4.65 5.63 17.62
CA VAL A 34 -5.08 6.96 17.14
C VAL A 34 -6.22 6.85 16.12
N LEU A 35 -6.14 5.89 15.19
CA LEU A 35 -7.20 5.66 14.19
C LEU A 35 -8.51 5.20 14.83
N GLU A 36 -8.45 4.32 15.83
CA GLU A 36 -9.64 3.87 16.58
C GLU A 36 -10.31 5.03 17.32
N VAL A 37 -9.51 5.88 17.98
CA VAL A 37 -10.02 7.10 18.62
C VAL A 37 -10.63 8.07 17.60
N ALA A 38 -9.99 8.23 16.44
CA ALA A 38 -10.50 9.10 15.38
C ALA A 38 -11.84 8.61 14.83
N ILE A 39 -11.99 7.30 14.58
CA ILE A 39 -13.27 6.68 14.17
C ILE A 39 -14.34 6.90 15.25
N GLY A 40 -13.99 6.70 16.53
CA GLY A 40 -14.90 6.97 17.64
C GLY A 40 -15.38 8.43 17.68
N LYS A 41 -14.49 9.38 17.43
CA LYS A 41 -14.85 10.81 17.33
C LYS A 41 -15.77 11.10 16.15
N VAL A 42 -15.48 10.53 14.98
CA VAL A 42 -16.32 10.70 13.77
C VAL A 42 -17.71 10.11 13.98
N ASN A 43 -17.82 8.95 14.63
CA ASN A 43 -19.13 8.36 14.97
C ASN A 43 -19.96 9.28 15.89
N LYS A 44 -19.35 9.87 16.92
CA LYS A 44 -20.04 10.87 17.76
C LYS A 44 -20.46 12.11 16.99
N SER A 45 -19.62 12.59 16.06
CA SER A 45 -19.98 13.73 15.20
C SER A 45 -21.12 13.40 14.23
N LEU A 46 -21.26 12.14 13.79
CA LEU A 46 -22.37 11.70 12.93
C LEU A 46 -23.72 11.69 13.66
N GLU A 47 -23.73 11.51 14.98
CA GLU A 47 -24.95 11.55 15.81
C GLU A 47 -25.53 12.97 15.93
N THR A 48 -24.73 14.00 15.64
CA THR A 48 -25.16 15.41 15.72
C THR A 48 -25.79 15.86 14.41
N LYS A 49 -27.06 16.31 14.45
CA LYS A 49 -27.87 16.65 13.26
C LYS A 49 -27.37 17.84 12.42
N ASP A 50 -26.43 18.64 12.92
CA ASP A 50 -25.95 19.88 12.27
C ASP A 50 -24.60 19.73 11.54
N THR A 51 -24.15 18.48 11.32
CA THR A 51 -22.82 18.23 10.73
C THR A 51 -22.93 17.73 9.30
N ASN A 52 -21.96 18.06 8.44
CA ASN A 52 -21.86 17.54 7.07
C ASN A 52 -21.65 16.01 7.09
N GLN A 53 -22.74 15.26 7.17
CA GLN A 53 -22.77 13.81 7.35
C GLN A 53 -22.09 13.08 6.21
N GLU A 54 -22.28 13.53 4.97
CA GLU A 54 -21.65 12.91 3.80
C GLU A 54 -20.12 12.97 3.88
N ARG A 55 -19.56 14.14 4.23
CA ARG A 55 -18.12 14.29 4.45
C ARG A 55 -17.63 13.38 5.58
N LEU A 56 -18.37 13.31 6.69
CA LEU A 56 -18.00 12.46 7.82
C LEU A 56 -18.03 10.96 7.48
N LEU A 57 -19.00 10.50 6.70
CA LEU A 57 -19.07 9.11 6.23
C LEU A 57 -17.87 8.76 5.33
N ARG A 58 -17.48 9.67 4.43
CA ARG A 58 -16.28 9.49 3.60
C ARG A 58 -15.00 9.44 4.46
N ILE A 59 -14.88 10.33 5.45
CA ILE A 59 -13.75 10.33 6.39
C ILE A 59 -13.71 9.01 7.17
N LYS A 60 -14.85 8.55 7.69
CA LYS A 60 -14.96 7.28 8.41
C LYS A 60 -14.47 6.11 7.56
N ALA A 61 -14.96 6.00 6.31
CA ALA A 61 -14.56 4.93 5.40
C ALA A 61 -13.04 4.95 5.13
N ASN A 62 -12.42 6.13 4.99
CA ASN A 62 -10.97 6.24 4.83
C ASN A 62 -10.21 5.78 6.08
N LEU A 63 -10.65 6.21 7.27
CA LEU A 63 -10.03 5.81 8.53
C LEU A 63 -10.15 4.29 8.77
N GLU A 64 -11.29 3.69 8.48
CA GLU A 64 -11.51 2.24 8.58
C GLU A 64 -10.63 1.45 7.60
N ASN A 65 -10.50 1.94 6.36
CA ASN A 65 -9.60 1.34 5.37
C ASN A 65 -8.13 1.40 5.83
N THR A 66 -7.67 2.57 6.31
CA THR A 66 -6.30 2.70 6.83
C THR A 66 -6.07 1.83 8.05
N LEU A 67 -7.05 1.75 8.97
CA LEU A 67 -6.98 0.88 10.15
C LEU A 67 -6.84 -0.59 9.76
N ALA A 68 -7.60 -1.05 8.76
CA ALA A 68 -7.49 -2.41 8.25
C ALA A 68 -6.09 -2.72 7.68
N ILE A 69 -5.48 -1.76 6.97
CA ILE A 69 -4.10 -1.89 6.45
C ILE A 69 -3.10 -1.96 7.61
N CYS A 70 -3.21 -1.07 8.60
CA CYS A 70 -2.31 -1.07 9.76
C CYS A 70 -2.38 -2.38 10.55
N ARG A 71 -3.58 -2.94 10.74
CA ARG A 71 -3.76 -4.24 11.43
C ARG A 71 -3.11 -5.40 10.65
N ARG A 72 -3.23 -5.42 9.32
CA ARG A 72 -2.54 -6.43 8.47
C ARG A 72 -1.03 -6.27 8.49
N ALA A 73 -0.54 -5.04 8.45
CA ALA A 73 0.89 -4.74 8.53
C ALA A 73 1.46 -5.20 9.89
N LYS A 74 0.74 -4.94 10.98
CA LYS A 74 1.07 -5.45 12.32
C LYS A 74 1.15 -6.97 12.34
N GLY A 75 0.13 -7.67 11.85
CA GLY A 75 0.14 -9.14 11.79
C GLY A 75 1.33 -9.68 10.97
N THR A 76 1.62 -9.09 9.82
CA THR A 76 2.80 -9.49 9.00
C THR A 76 4.12 -9.29 9.76
N LEU A 77 4.23 -8.19 10.50
CA LEU A 77 5.45 -7.85 11.25
C LEU A 77 5.64 -8.75 12.48
N GLU A 78 4.56 -9.12 13.15
CA GLU A 78 4.54 -10.07 14.27
C GLU A 78 4.88 -11.50 13.81
N THR A 79 4.27 -11.98 12.72
CA THR A 79 4.56 -13.31 12.17
C THR A 79 6.01 -13.44 11.69
N LYS A 80 6.58 -12.37 11.11
CA LYS A 80 8.01 -12.34 10.76
C LYS A 80 8.94 -12.29 11.97
N ALA A 81 8.47 -11.82 13.13
CA ALA A 81 9.27 -11.76 14.36
C ALA A 81 9.34 -13.12 15.09
N LEU A 82 8.34 -13.98 14.92
CA LEU A 82 8.25 -15.28 15.60
C LEU A 82 9.00 -16.42 14.89
N GLY A 83 9.67 -16.17 13.75
CA GLY A 83 10.50 -17.17 13.06
C GLY A 83 9.73 -18.38 12.51
N THR A 84 8.42 -18.47 12.71
CA THR A 84 7.53 -19.51 12.17
C THR A 84 7.15 -19.18 10.73
N GLY A 85 8.17 -19.17 9.87
CA GLY A 85 8.01 -19.07 8.43
C GLY A 85 7.50 -20.38 7.84
N THR A 86 6.21 -20.68 7.97
CA THR A 86 5.55 -21.68 7.12
C THR A 86 4.09 -21.30 6.84
N LYS A 87 3.89 -20.82 5.61
CA LYS A 87 2.68 -20.89 4.78
C LYS A 87 1.37 -20.35 5.38
N GLN A 88 0.94 -19.19 4.87
CA GLN A 88 -0.27 -19.08 4.03
C GLN A 88 -0.30 -17.70 3.35
N VAL A 89 0.32 -17.64 2.18
CA VAL A 89 -0.13 -16.75 1.10
C VAL A 89 -1.19 -17.55 0.34
N THR A 90 -2.41 -17.58 0.89
CA THR A 90 -3.61 -18.14 0.29
C THR A 90 -4.74 -17.22 0.77
N GLU A 91 -5.45 -16.45 -0.02
CA GLU A 91 -5.70 -16.48 -1.46
C GLU A 91 -5.67 -15.03 -1.95
N VAL A 92 -4.92 -14.77 -3.01
CA VAL A 92 -5.32 -13.73 -3.95
C VAL A 92 -6.66 -14.24 -4.49
N ALA A 93 -7.75 -13.57 -4.11
CA ALA A 93 -9.05 -13.79 -4.73
C ALA A 93 -8.82 -13.91 -6.24
N LYS A 94 -9.16 -15.07 -6.80
CA LYS A 94 -9.10 -15.37 -8.22
C LYS A 94 -9.46 -14.09 -8.99
N PRO A 95 -8.57 -13.48 -9.79
CA PRO A 95 -8.96 -12.38 -10.63
C PRO A 95 -9.80 -12.99 -11.76
N THR A 96 -11.09 -13.16 -11.52
CA THR A 96 -12.05 -12.96 -12.60
C THR A 96 -11.73 -11.59 -13.17
N ALA A 97 -11.40 -11.57 -14.45
CA ALA A 97 -10.87 -10.44 -15.20
C ALA A 97 -11.31 -9.06 -14.66
N PRO A 98 -10.40 -8.08 -14.50
CA PRO A 98 -10.80 -6.75 -14.08
C PRO A 98 -11.55 -6.09 -15.25
N GLN A 99 -12.88 -6.20 -15.24
CA GLN A 99 -13.69 -5.28 -16.02
C GLN A 99 -13.70 -3.95 -15.26
N ASN A 100 -12.94 -3.01 -15.81
CA ASN A 100 -12.90 -1.58 -15.50
C ASN A 100 -12.01 -1.17 -14.31
N ALA A 101 -10.92 -0.47 -14.64
CA ALA A 101 -10.18 0.36 -13.70
C ALA A 101 -11.16 1.27 -12.94
N THR A 102 -11.33 1.01 -11.65
CA THR A 102 -12.22 1.80 -10.79
C THR A 102 -11.55 3.12 -10.44
N PHE A 103 -12.33 4.12 -10.00
CA PHE A 103 -11.81 5.42 -9.55
C PHE A 103 -10.66 5.30 -8.52
N ARG A 104 -10.62 4.20 -7.77
CA ARG A 104 -9.52 3.89 -6.83
C ARG A 104 -8.14 3.81 -7.50
N CYS A 105 -8.05 3.37 -8.75
CA CYS A 105 -6.80 3.33 -9.51
C CYS A 105 -6.34 4.72 -9.99
N TYR A 106 -7.22 5.72 -10.03
CA TYR A 106 -6.85 7.10 -10.38
C TYR A 106 -5.99 7.76 -9.29
N VAL A 107 -6.22 7.40 -8.03
CA VAL A 107 -5.53 8.00 -6.86
C VAL A 107 -4.05 7.60 -6.81
N GLU A 108 -3.68 6.50 -7.46
CA GLU A 108 -2.30 5.99 -7.51
C GLU A 108 -1.50 6.49 -8.72
N LEU A 109 -2.13 7.28 -9.60
CA LEU A 109 -1.50 7.80 -10.81
C LEU A 109 -1.16 9.28 -10.65
N SER A 110 -0.07 9.68 -11.28
CA SER A 110 0.49 11.04 -11.17
C SER A 110 -0.30 12.05 -12.00
N SER A 111 -1.09 11.61 -13.00
CA SER A 111 -1.92 12.48 -13.83
C SER A 111 -3.19 11.84 -14.39
N ILE A 112 -4.11 12.68 -14.88
CA ILE A 112 -5.35 12.23 -15.54
C ILE A 112 -5.09 11.57 -16.90
N ASP A 113 -4.04 11.99 -17.59
CA ASP A 113 -3.66 11.41 -18.89
C ASP A 113 -3.09 10.00 -18.70
N GLU A 114 -2.36 9.79 -17.60
CA GLU A 114 -1.88 8.48 -17.19
C GLU A 114 -3.06 7.53 -16.92
N PHE A 115 -4.09 7.99 -16.21
CA PHE A 115 -5.31 7.20 -15.98
C PHE A 115 -6.03 6.82 -17.27
N ARG A 116 -6.17 7.75 -18.21
CA ARG A 116 -6.80 7.47 -19.52
C ARG A 116 -6.00 6.43 -20.30
N LYS A 117 -4.67 6.54 -20.28
CA LYS A 117 -3.78 5.59 -20.95
C LYS A 117 -3.93 4.19 -20.35
N PHE A 118 -3.85 4.06 -19.01
CA PHE A 118 -4.00 2.75 -18.35
C PHE A 118 -5.40 2.16 -18.50
N LYS A 119 -6.45 2.99 -18.52
CA LYS A 119 -7.83 2.52 -18.75
C LYS A 119 -8.02 1.96 -20.16
N ALA A 120 -7.28 2.47 -21.15
CA ALA A 120 -7.34 1.99 -22.53
C ALA A 120 -6.52 0.71 -22.76
N LEU A 121 -5.61 0.34 -21.86
CA LEU A 121 -4.78 -0.84 -22.00
C LEU A 121 -5.52 -2.11 -21.55
N PRO A 122 -5.36 -3.24 -22.27
CA PRO A 122 -5.93 -4.52 -21.85
C PRO A 122 -5.19 -5.06 -20.62
N ALA A 123 -5.84 -5.99 -19.92
CA ALA A 123 -5.22 -6.71 -18.81
C ALA A 123 -3.99 -7.51 -19.31
N ILE A 124 -2.87 -7.37 -18.59
CA ILE A 124 -1.64 -8.11 -18.88
C ILE A 124 -1.88 -9.61 -18.63
N ARG A 125 -1.71 -10.43 -19.65
CA ARG A 125 -1.87 -11.89 -19.55
C ARG A 125 -0.59 -12.55 -19.06
N LYS A 126 -0.71 -13.73 -18.46
CA LYS A 126 0.45 -14.45 -17.89
C LYS A 126 1.43 -14.90 -18.95
N GLU A 127 0.92 -15.20 -20.14
CA GLU A 127 1.67 -15.67 -21.29
C GLU A 127 2.54 -14.53 -21.84
N GLU A 128 2.04 -13.30 -21.81
CA GLU A 128 2.78 -12.11 -22.22
C GLU A 128 3.96 -11.88 -21.29
N VAL A 129 3.77 -11.97 -19.97
CA VAL A 129 4.85 -11.83 -18.99
C VAL A 129 5.94 -12.89 -19.18
N LYS A 130 5.56 -14.13 -19.50
CA LYS A 130 6.51 -15.23 -19.72
C LYS A 130 7.30 -15.10 -21.01
N ALA A 131 6.73 -14.43 -22.01
CA ALA A 131 7.36 -14.23 -23.31
C ALA A 131 8.25 -12.99 -23.36
N VAL A 132 8.29 -12.19 -22.29
CA VAL A 132 9.18 -11.02 -22.21
C VAL A 132 10.63 -11.47 -22.05
N ASP A 133 11.49 -10.96 -22.93
CA ASP A 133 12.94 -10.97 -22.76
C ASP A 133 13.32 -9.87 -21.74
N ILE A 134 13.90 -10.29 -20.62
CA ILE A 134 14.19 -9.39 -19.50
C ILE A 134 15.41 -8.51 -19.81
N GLU A 135 16.37 -9.04 -20.57
CA GLU A 135 17.58 -8.34 -20.98
C GLU A 135 17.27 -7.21 -21.96
N ASP A 136 16.45 -7.47 -22.99
CA ASP A 136 15.96 -6.44 -23.93
C ASP A 136 15.14 -5.36 -23.20
N LEU A 137 14.29 -5.76 -22.26
CA LEU A 137 13.52 -4.82 -21.45
C LEU A 137 14.43 -3.94 -20.57
N ALA A 138 15.45 -4.52 -19.94
CA ALA A 138 16.40 -3.79 -19.11
C ALA A 138 17.18 -2.76 -19.94
N GLN A 139 17.58 -3.12 -21.16
CA GLN A 139 18.28 -2.22 -22.08
C GLN A 139 17.40 -1.03 -22.48
N LYS A 140 16.14 -1.26 -22.85
CA LYS A 140 15.17 -0.20 -23.19
C LYS A 140 14.91 0.75 -22.03
N LEU A 141 14.82 0.23 -20.80
CA LEU A 141 14.58 1.06 -19.62
C LEU A 141 15.78 1.94 -19.24
N GLN A 142 16.99 1.57 -19.65
CA GLN A 142 18.19 2.36 -19.43
C GLN A 142 18.39 3.48 -20.47
N GLY A 143 17.54 3.54 -21.51
CA GLY A 143 17.65 4.54 -22.59
C GLY A 143 18.79 4.24 -23.57
N ASN A 144 19.29 2.99 -23.59
CA ASN A 144 20.30 2.54 -24.54
C ASN A 144 19.60 1.97 -25.79
N GLU A 145 19.11 2.87 -26.65
CA GLU A 145 18.70 2.53 -28.03
C GLU A 145 19.91 2.42 -28.95
#